data_AF-A0A7X9HKN7-F1
#
_entry.id   AF-A0A7X9HKN7-F1
#
_cell.length_a   1.000
_cell.length_b   1.000
_cell.length_c   1.000
_cell.angle_alpha   90.00
_cell.angle_beta   90.00
_cell.angle_gamma   90.00
#
_symmetry.space_group_name_H-M   'P 1'
#
loop_
_entity.id
_entity.type
_entity.pdbx_description
1 polymer ?
#
loop_
_entity_poly.entity_id
_entity_poly.type
_entity_poly.pdbx_seq_one_letter_code
_entity_poly.pdbx_strand_id
1 'polypeptide(L)'
;MRAHAIVVAAWLCGAVWSAAGSLRPASAGEVEFNGSVASENFLGVSGDDAGRWFDFRNANTIGFKLKAHPSDEVTASASLEVRNTNFSEIRLVTELWDRAAADPVSLRVREAYVQVDGFVFDGDEFSLDLRAGKQIVAWGEADSFNPTNNFDPYDLENPLDFKERLANVSLKLDFNIGDDFLLLEGVFVPRHLPSLLPIDLLIRGDPLQSPLMPAIDPRLLAQLETLGILLVPPGLDVVTAPAPAFAAENIAAGARLKGSFFGFDMSVSYFRGRDLLPAPTLAKTRLAGSVAEGCPQGGTSCLVFDGVELSYPRLQVVGFDFRGSLGKVGVWGEVGVVFPEKVATVVEAGLLGSYQLAFIDDTPFTKWTLGAEYTFPGGLFVNAQWVHGFFAERTGHALHDYLFVDVKKTFLSERLRLELMLGGEVDPNRGRRALGGFVGLEAGYKPYDGAEVVLGCALAAGEERTTFDLFEDLSQVYLKIRADF
;
A
#
# COMPACT_ATOMS: atom_id res chain seq x y z
N MET A 1 33.04 -2.78 7.45
CA MET A 1 32.14 -1.63 7.72
C MET A 1 31.07 -1.96 8.77
N ARG A 2 31.41 -2.76 9.79
CA ARG A 2 30.50 -3.17 10.87
C ARG A 2 31.09 -2.66 12.18
N ALA A 3 30.63 -1.48 12.62
CA ALA A 3 30.91 -0.89 13.95
C ALA A 3 30.14 0.43 14.14
N HIS A 4 29.72 1.11 13.07
CA HIS A 4 29.12 2.45 13.18
C HIS A 4 27.63 2.46 13.55
N ALA A 5 26.84 1.41 13.28
CA ALA A 5 25.40 1.40 13.58
C ALA A 5 25.08 1.26 15.07
N ILE A 6 25.86 0.47 15.82
CA ILE A 6 25.64 0.25 17.27
C ILE A 6 26.12 1.46 18.09
N VAL A 7 27.15 2.16 17.61
CA VAL A 7 27.64 3.38 18.27
C VAL A 7 26.64 4.53 18.09
N VAL A 8 25.96 4.67 16.95
CA VAL A 8 24.96 5.73 16.75
C VAL A 8 23.71 5.52 17.62
N ALA A 9 23.25 4.28 17.80
CA ALA A 9 22.12 3.97 18.68
C ALA A 9 22.43 4.21 20.17
N ALA A 10 23.65 3.86 20.62
CA ALA A 10 24.08 4.10 22.00
C ALA A 10 24.29 5.60 22.31
N TRP A 11 24.74 6.39 21.33
CA TRP A 11 24.84 7.86 21.47
C TRP A 11 23.47 8.55 21.51
N LEU A 12 22.50 8.08 20.74
CA LEU A 12 21.12 8.59 20.81
C LEU A 12 20.45 8.28 22.16
N CYS A 13 20.64 7.08 22.71
CA CYS A 13 20.15 6.76 24.07
C CYS A 13 20.89 7.53 25.17
N GLY A 14 22.21 7.75 25.04
CA GLY A 14 23.01 8.49 26.01
C GLY A 14 22.75 10.00 26.03
N ALA A 15 22.46 10.60 24.88
CA ALA A 15 22.08 12.01 24.77
C ALA A 15 20.67 12.29 25.35
N VAL A 16 19.75 11.33 25.21
CA VAL A 16 18.39 11.42 25.78
C VAL A 16 18.41 11.26 27.30
N TRP A 17 19.30 10.43 27.86
CA TRP A 17 19.39 10.24 29.32
C TRP A 17 20.13 11.37 30.06
N SER A 18 21.06 12.06 29.40
CA SER A 18 21.76 13.21 30.00
C SER A 18 20.97 14.52 29.95
N ALA A 19 19.97 14.63 29.05
CA ALA A 19 19.04 15.77 29.03
C ALA A 19 17.93 15.69 30.09
N ALA A 20 17.66 14.50 30.66
CA ALA A 20 16.64 14.30 31.69
C ALA A 20 17.07 14.74 33.12
N GLY A 21 18.33 15.12 33.29
CA GLY A 21 18.95 15.36 34.60
C GLY A 21 19.35 16.80 34.87
N SER A 22 18.53 17.82 34.53
CA SER A 22 18.46 19.14 35.20
C SER A 22 17.82 20.22 34.31
N LEU A 23 16.49 20.23 34.16
CA LEU A 23 15.81 21.36 33.53
C LEU A 23 14.51 21.71 34.25
N ARG A 24 14.47 22.92 34.82
CA ARG A 24 13.30 23.78 35.00
C ARG A 24 13.76 25.25 35.02
N PRO A 25 12.95 26.20 34.54
CA PRO A 25 12.22 26.19 33.28
C PRO A 25 12.47 27.50 32.48
N ALA A 26 12.39 27.42 31.16
CA ALA A 26 11.97 28.54 30.30
C ALA A 26 11.04 27.92 29.25
N SER A 27 9.88 28.54 29.03
CA SER A 27 8.77 28.02 28.23
C SER A 27 9.12 27.99 26.74
N ALA A 28 9.62 26.84 26.27
CA ALA A 28 9.62 26.29 24.91
C ALA A 28 10.37 24.94 25.00
N GLY A 29 9.83 23.86 24.44
CA GLY A 29 10.46 22.53 24.47
C GLY A 29 9.68 21.43 25.19
N GLU A 30 8.40 21.29 24.87
CA GLU A 30 7.67 20.05 25.18
C GLU A 30 8.09 18.96 24.18
N VAL A 31 8.43 17.79 24.71
CA VAL A 31 8.78 16.60 23.92
C VAL A 31 7.80 15.51 24.31
N GLU A 32 6.95 15.14 23.35
CA GLU A 32 6.04 14.02 23.46
C GLU A 32 6.72 12.75 22.94
N PHE A 33 6.62 11.69 23.73
CA PHE A 33 7.12 10.37 23.36
C PHE A 33 6.04 9.34 23.63
N ASN A 34 5.66 8.60 22.59
CA ASN A 34 4.69 7.52 22.66
C ASN A 34 5.26 6.30 21.92
N GLY A 35 4.81 5.11 22.28
CA GLY A 35 5.22 3.89 21.59
C GLY A 35 4.17 2.79 21.60
N SER A 36 4.48 1.72 20.87
CA SER A 36 3.65 0.53 20.84
C SER A 36 4.49 -0.72 20.64
N VAL A 37 4.08 -1.83 21.25
CA VAL A 37 4.58 -3.17 20.92
C VAL A 37 3.43 -3.98 20.36
N ALA A 38 3.62 -4.59 19.20
CA ALA A 38 2.66 -5.47 18.57
C ALA A 38 3.28 -6.82 18.21
N SER A 39 2.47 -7.87 18.26
CA SER A 39 2.79 -9.20 17.74
C SER A 39 1.60 -9.68 16.92
N GLU A 40 1.86 -10.00 15.66
CA GLU A 40 0.85 -10.46 14.71
C GLU A 40 1.27 -11.82 14.18
N ASN A 41 0.36 -12.79 14.27
CA ASN A 41 0.56 -14.16 13.86
C ASN A 41 -0.54 -14.51 12.88
N PHE A 42 -0.16 -14.93 11.67
CA PHE A 42 -1.06 -15.30 10.60
C PHE A 42 -0.79 -16.74 10.22
N LEU A 43 -1.84 -17.52 10.00
CA LEU A 43 -1.78 -18.90 9.54
C LEU A 43 -2.71 -19.03 8.32
N GLY A 44 -2.11 -19.26 7.15
CA GLY A 44 -2.85 -19.56 5.92
C GLY A 44 -3.76 -20.78 6.07
N VAL A 45 -4.95 -20.70 5.47
CA VAL A 45 -5.96 -21.77 5.49
C VAL A 45 -6.28 -22.36 4.11
N SER A 46 -5.80 -21.72 3.04
CA SER A 46 -5.68 -22.33 1.72
C SER A 46 -4.35 -23.08 1.64
N GLY A 47 -4.40 -24.34 1.22
CA GLY A 47 -3.21 -25.14 0.94
C GLY A 47 -2.85 -25.07 -0.54
N ASP A 48 -1.59 -25.33 -0.87
CA ASP A 48 -1.22 -25.58 -2.27
C ASP A 48 -1.85 -26.88 -2.81
N ASP A 49 -1.67 -27.18 -4.10
CA ASP A 49 -2.11 -28.43 -4.75
C ASP A 49 -1.59 -29.72 -4.06
N ALA A 50 -0.61 -29.60 -3.15
CA ALA A 50 -0.06 -30.69 -2.34
C ALA A 50 -0.65 -30.74 -0.91
N GLY A 51 -1.69 -29.95 -0.61
CA GLY A 51 -2.37 -29.90 0.69
C GLY A 51 -1.52 -29.33 1.81
N ARG A 52 -0.50 -28.52 1.47
CA ARG A 52 0.47 -27.98 2.42
C ARG A 52 -0.02 -26.62 2.95
N TRP A 53 -0.21 -26.54 4.27
CA TRP A 53 -0.58 -25.33 5.02
C TRP A 53 0.69 -24.61 5.48
N PHE A 54 1.26 -23.70 4.68
CA PHE A 54 2.58 -23.11 5.04
C PHE A 54 2.73 -21.61 4.80
N ASP A 55 1.64 -20.85 4.75
CA ASP A 55 1.76 -19.39 4.87
C ASP A 55 1.60 -18.95 6.34
N PHE A 56 2.53 -19.42 7.19
CA PHE A 56 2.64 -18.92 8.55
C PHE A 56 3.50 -17.66 8.54
N ARG A 57 2.90 -16.51 8.85
CA ARG A 57 3.60 -15.22 8.94
C ARG A 57 3.57 -14.74 10.38
N ASN A 58 4.67 -14.15 10.82
CA ASN A 58 4.81 -13.56 12.13
C ASN A 58 5.48 -12.21 11.94
N ALA A 59 4.98 -11.22 12.67
CA ALA A 59 5.58 -9.91 12.73
C ALA A 59 5.48 -9.39 14.16
N ASN A 60 6.61 -9.04 14.75
CA ASN A 60 6.68 -8.32 16.01
C ASN A 60 7.25 -6.95 15.72
N THR A 61 6.53 -5.94 16.17
CA THR A 61 6.80 -4.56 15.80
C THR A 61 6.90 -3.73 17.07
N ILE A 62 7.96 -2.94 17.19
CA ILE A 62 8.12 -1.93 18.23
C ILE A 62 8.14 -0.58 17.52
N GLY A 63 7.10 0.22 17.78
CA GLY A 63 6.94 1.56 17.26
C GLY A 63 7.35 2.60 18.29
N PHE A 64 8.04 3.64 17.83
CA PHE A 64 8.37 4.82 18.61
C PHE A 64 7.94 6.06 17.84
N LYS A 65 7.31 7.01 18.51
CA LYS A 65 6.97 8.32 17.96
C LYS A 65 7.47 9.40 18.91
N LEU A 66 8.25 10.31 18.35
CA LEU A 66 8.76 11.52 19.00
C LEU A 66 8.13 12.72 18.30
N LYS A 67 7.60 13.66 19.09
CA LYS A 67 7.19 14.98 18.62
C LYS A 67 7.78 16.02 19.55
N ALA A 68 8.45 17.02 18.99
CA ALA A 68 9.08 18.09 19.75
C ALA A 68 8.65 19.44 19.19
N HIS A 69 8.55 20.42 20.08
CA HIS A 69 8.25 21.81 19.75
C HIS A 69 9.42 22.71 20.18
N PRO A 70 10.49 22.84 19.37
CA PRO A 70 11.65 23.67 19.70
C PRO A 70 11.32 25.17 19.88
N SER A 71 10.29 25.65 19.19
CA SER A 71 9.63 26.95 19.38
C SER A 71 8.13 26.79 19.12
N ASP A 72 7.36 27.87 19.31
CA ASP A 72 5.90 27.85 19.11
C ASP A 72 5.52 27.60 17.63
N GLU A 73 6.37 28.04 16.70
CA GLU A 73 6.16 27.95 15.25
C GLU A 73 6.82 26.71 14.61
N VAL A 74 7.60 25.94 15.38
CA VAL A 74 8.39 24.83 14.82
C VAL A 74 7.97 23.52 15.46
N THR A 75 7.57 22.57 14.63
CA THR A 75 7.31 21.18 15.03
C THR A 75 8.31 20.25 14.37
N ALA A 76 8.99 19.41 15.16
CA ALA A 76 9.81 18.32 14.65
C ALA A 76 9.16 16.98 15.03
N SER A 77 8.98 16.08 14.06
CA SER A 77 8.43 14.75 14.31
C SER A 77 9.31 13.65 13.72
N ALA A 78 9.47 12.56 14.46
CA ALA A 78 10.14 11.36 14.01
C ALA A 78 9.36 10.13 14.48
N SER A 79 9.17 9.17 13.58
CA SER A 79 8.61 7.86 13.89
C SER A 79 9.54 6.76 13.41
N LEU A 80 9.87 5.85 14.31
CA LEU A 80 10.76 4.73 14.09
C LEU A 80 10.00 3.43 14.36
N GLU A 81 10.32 2.40 13.60
CA GLU A 81 9.75 1.08 13.73
C GLU A 81 10.87 0.04 13.69
N VAL A 82 10.91 -0.83 14.68
CA VAL A 82 11.75 -2.02 14.70
C VAL A 82 10.84 -3.20 14.47
N ARG A 83 11.11 -3.99 13.43
CA ARG A 83 10.30 -5.16 13.10
C ARG A 83 11.15 -6.42 13.09
N ASN A 84 10.58 -7.50 13.59
CA ASN A 84 11.18 -8.82 13.57
C ASN A 84 10.14 -9.84 13.11
N THR A 85 10.47 -10.65 12.10
CA THR A 85 9.56 -11.67 11.55
C THR A 85 9.73 -13.05 12.18
N ASN A 86 10.66 -13.21 13.14
CA ASN A 86 11.00 -14.43 13.91
C ASN A 86 11.38 -15.69 13.11
N PHE A 87 11.16 -15.76 11.80
CA PHE A 87 11.55 -16.92 11.00
C PHE A 87 12.93 -16.72 10.41
N SER A 88 13.81 -17.69 10.71
CA SER A 88 15.09 -17.80 10.04
C SER A 88 14.88 -18.00 8.53
N GLU A 89 15.45 -17.12 7.72
CA GLU A 89 15.48 -17.21 6.26
C GLU A 89 16.65 -18.07 5.75
N ILE A 90 17.37 -18.75 6.65
CA ILE A 90 18.47 -19.64 6.30
C ILE A 90 18.00 -20.76 5.36
N ARG A 91 18.52 -20.75 4.14
CA ARG A 91 18.36 -21.80 3.12
C ARG A 91 19.62 -22.64 2.96
N LEU A 92 20.78 -22.04 3.23
CA LEU A 92 22.08 -22.68 3.03
C LEU A 92 22.87 -22.77 4.33
N VAL A 93 23.68 -23.83 4.47
CA VAL A 93 24.62 -23.99 5.61
C VAL A 93 25.55 -22.77 5.73
N THR A 94 25.88 -22.12 4.61
CA THR A 94 26.69 -20.91 4.56
C THR A 94 25.99 -19.67 5.10
N GLU A 95 24.70 -19.71 5.39
CA GLU A 95 23.94 -18.59 5.99
C GLU A 95 23.78 -18.79 7.51
N LEU A 96 24.12 -19.96 8.05
CA LEU A 96 23.99 -20.25 9.50
C LEU A 96 24.82 -19.34 10.40
N TRP A 97 25.87 -18.70 9.87
CA TRP A 97 26.65 -17.71 10.60
C TRP A 97 26.12 -16.28 10.43
N ASP A 98 25.22 -16.04 9.48
CA ASP A 98 24.63 -14.73 9.24
C ASP A 98 23.46 -14.49 10.17
N ARG A 99 23.66 -13.59 11.12
CA ARG A 99 22.63 -13.20 12.09
C ARG A 99 21.42 -12.58 11.40
N ALA A 100 21.60 -11.86 10.29
CA ALA A 100 20.48 -11.25 9.58
C ALA A 100 19.55 -12.29 8.94
N ALA A 101 20.12 -13.42 8.48
CA ALA A 101 19.34 -14.54 7.95
C ALA A 101 18.72 -15.38 9.08
N ALA A 102 19.42 -15.55 10.20
CA ALA A 102 18.93 -16.36 11.32
C ALA A 102 17.88 -15.66 12.20
N ASP A 103 17.98 -14.35 12.35
CA ASP A 103 17.14 -13.50 13.19
C ASP A 103 16.86 -12.17 12.46
N PRO A 104 15.95 -12.18 11.46
CA PRO A 104 15.69 -11.03 10.62
C PRO A 104 15.02 -9.91 11.42
N VAL A 105 15.81 -8.87 11.71
CA VAL A 105 15.37 -7.62 12.32
C VAL A 105 15.58 -6.48 11.32
N SER A 106 14.53 -5.71 11.06
CA SER A 106 14.59 -4.50 10.25
C SER A 106 14.31 -3.26 11.09
N LEU A 107 14.97 -2.15 10.73
CA LEU A 107 14.71 -0.82 11.29
C LEU A 107 14.19 0.07 10.17
N ARG A 108 13.03 0.69 10.40
CA ARG A 108 12.35 1.56 9.44
C ARG A 108 12.11 2.92 10.07
N VAL A 109 12.52 3.97 9.37
CA VAL A 109 12.06 5.34 9.67
C VAL A 109 10.71 5.49 8.99
N ARG A 110 9.60 5.50 9.75
CA ARG A 110 8.26 5.69 9.20
C ARG A 110 8.10 7.12 8.72
N GLU A 111 8.27 8.09 9.61
CA GLU A 111 8.24 9.53 9.28
C GLU A 111 9.42 10.25 9.95
N ALA A 112 9.90 11.33 9.35
CA ALA A 112 10.91 12.22 9.90
C ALA A 112 10.83 13.56 9.16
N TYR A 113 10.19 14.55 9.76
CA TYR A 113 9.97 15.86 9.14
C TYR A 113 10.05 17.01 10.15
N VAL A 114 10.24 18.21 9.60
CA VAL A 114 10.10 19.47 10.30
C VAL A 114 8.99 20.26 9.64
N GLN A 115 8.14 20.85 10.46
CA GLN A 115 7.12 21.82 10.07
C GLN A 115 7.47 23.18 10.69
N VAL A 116 7.29 24.23 9.90
CA VAL A 116 7.44 25.62 10.27
C VAL A 116 6.13 26.31 9.91
N ASP A 117 5.38 26.69 10.94
CA ASP A 117 4.14 27.45 10.81
C ASP A 117 4.50 28.92 10.54
N GLY A 118 3.73 29.61 9.70
CA GLY A 118 3.99 31.01 9.40
C GLY A 118 5.33 31.28 8.70
N PHE A 119 5.82 30.32 7.90
CA PHE A 119 7.16 30.31 7.30
C PHE A 119 7.57 31.61 6.57
N VAL A 120 6.69 32.17 5.74
CA VAL A 120 6.95 33.46 5.03
C VAL A 120 6.08 34.59 5.57
N PHE A 121 4.83 34.31 5.86
CA PHE A 121 3.87 35.25 6.43
C PHE A 121 2.91 34.47 7.33
N ASP A 122 2.47 35.14 8.39
CA ASP A 122 1.65 34.59 9.46
C ASP A 122 0.67 35.69 9.90
N GLY A 123 -0.54 35.65 9.35
CA GLY A 123 -1.58 36.63 9.69
C GLY A 123 -2.98 36.05 9.45
N ASP A 124 -3.97 36.69 10.08
CA ASP A 124 -5.35 36.20 10.12
C ASP A 124 -5.99 35.99 8.72
N GLU A 125 -5.59 36.79 7.74
CA GLU A 125 -6.12 36.68 6.36
C GLU A 125 -5.32 35.69 5.50
N PHE A 126 -4.01 35.54 5.76
CA PHE A 126 -3.11 34.69 5.00
C PHE A 126 -1.97 34.16 5.86
N SER A 127 -1.80 32.85 5.89
CA SER A 127 -0.62 32.18 6.48
C SER A 127 -0.04 31.17 5.48
N LEU A 128 1.28 30.97 5.55
CA LEU A 128 1.97 29.96 4.74
C LEU A 128 2.83 29.09 5.62
N ASP A 129 2.46 27.83 5.73
CA ASP A 129 3.22 26.84 6.49
C ASP A 129 4.09 26.00 5.55
N LEU A 130 5.21 25.53 6.08
CA LEU A 130 6.17 24.70 5.35
C LEU A 130 6.41 23.42 6.13
N ARG A 131 6.28 22.27 5.47
CA ARG A 131 6.69 20.98 6.00
C ARG A 131 7.66 20.26 5.06
N ALA A 132 8.82 19.85 5.58
CA ALA A 132 9.87 19.21 4.81
C ALA A 132 10.40 17.95 5.50
N GLY A 133 10.59 16.88 4.73
CA GLY A 133 11.17 15.63 5.23
C GLY A 133 10.44 14.40 4.72
N LYS A 134 10.68 13.26 5.36
CA LYS A 134 9.97 12.00 5.08
C LYS A 134 8.62 12.04 5.78
N GLN A 135 7.53 12.11 5.03
CA GLN A 135 6.17 12.32 5.56
C GLN A 135 5.13 11.61 4.70
N ILE A 136 4.00 11.25 5.30
CA ILE A 136 2.79 10.85 4.57
C ILE A 136 1.99 12.12 4.28
N VAL A 137 1.63 12.35 3.02
CA VAL A 137 0.88 13.54 2.59
C VAL A 137 -0.63 13.35 2.82
N ALA A 138 -1.14 12.15 2.57
CA ALA A 138 -2.53 11.73 2.81
C ALA A 138 -3.58 12.65 2.13
N TRP A 139 -3.53 12.75 0.81
CA TRP A 139 -4.63 13.33 0.03
C TRP A 139 -5.84 12.39 -0.02
N GLY A 140 -7.04 12.95 -0.21
CA GLY A 140 -8.32 12.22 -0.18
C GLY A 140 -8.96 12.13 1.20
N GLU A 141 -10.18 11.61 1.25
CA GLU A 141 -11.10 11.54 2.39
C GLU A 141 -11.64 10.12 2.65
N ALA A 142 -11.42 9.16 1.75
CA ALA A 142 -11.90 7.79 1.85
C ALA A 142 -10.96 6.91 2.69
N ASP A 143 -11.56 6.06 3.52
CA ASP A 143 -10.86 5.31 4.56
C ASP A 143 -10.08 4.07 4.07
N SER A 144 -10.19 3.68 2.80
CA SER A 144 -9.53 2.46 2.29
C SER A 144 -8.95 2.66 0.89
N PHE A 145 -9.81 2.62 -0.13
CA PHE A 145 -9.43 2.92 -1.49
C PHE A 145 -9.53 4.42 -1.74
N ASN A 146 -8.46 5.00 -2.28
CA ASN A 146 -8.31 6.44 -2.42
C ASN A 146 -7.60 6.72 -3.77
N PRO A 147 -8.36 7.11 -4.81
CA PRO A 147 -7.81 7.38 -6.14
C PRO A 147 -7.06 8.73 -6.23
N THR A 148 -7.12 9.56 -5.20
CA THR A 148 -6.51 10.90 -5.20
C THR A 148 -5.16 10.94 -4.46
N ASN A 149 -4.86 9.95 -3.61
CA ASN A 149 -3.56 9.79 -2.96
C ASN A 149 -2.54 9.14 -3.90
N ASN A 150 -1.76 10.00 -4.56
CA ASN A 150 -0.76 9.59 -5.55
C ASN A 150 0.69 9.90 -5.11
N PHE A 151 0.89 10.47 -3.91
CA PHE A 151 2.23 10.78 -3.39
C PHE A 151 2.79 9.69 -2.48
N ASP A 152 1.91 8.96 -1.81
CA ASP A 152 2.26 7.99 -0.78
C ASP A 152 2.20 6.56 -1.36
N PRO A 153 3.37 5.91 -1.58
CA PRO A 153 3.42 4.55 -2.10
C PRO A 153 2.73 3.55 -1.18
N TYR A 154 2.26 2.44 -1.74
CA TYR A 154 1.62 1.40 -0.94
C TYR A 154 2.64 0.63 -0.11
N ASP A 155 2.24 0.23 1.10
CA ASP A 155 2.93 -0.77 1.91
C ASP A 155 2.13 -2.08 1.89
N LEU A 156 2.31 -2.89 0.85
CA LEU A 156 1.61 -4.17 0.69
C LEU A 156 2.42 -5.35 1.23
N GLU A 157 3.28 -5.13 2.25
CA GLU A 157 3.92 -6.22 2.99
C GLU A 157 2.86 -7.18 3.59
N ASN A 158 1.70 -6.63 3.99
CA ASN A 158 0.47 -7.38 4.16
C ASN A 158 -0.49 -7.07 3.00
N PRO A 159 -0.68 -7.96 2.01
CA PRO A 159 -1.47 -7.66 0.82
C PRO A 159 -2.97 -7.45 1.10
N LEU A 160 -3.46 -7.92 2.25
CA LEU A 160 -4.84 -7.73 2.69
C LEU A 160 -5.05 -6.37 3.39
N ASP A 161 -3.98 -5.65 3.72
CA ASP A 161 -4.02 -4.31 4.28
C ASP A 161 -3.54 -3.27 3.27
N PHE A 162 -4.40 -3.01 2.27
CA PHE A 162 -4.11 -2.07 1.18
C PHE A 162 -4.24 -0.59 1.58
N LYS A 163 -4.49 -0.31 2.87
CA LYS A 163 -4.61 1.05 3.40
C LYS A 163 -3.27 1.62 3.79
N GLU A 164 -2.33 0.77 4.21
CA GLU A 164 -1.03 1.20 4.69
C GLU A 164 -0.21 1.86 3.57
N ARG A 165 0.42 2.98 3.94
CA ARG A 165 1.19 3.83 3.04
C ARG A 165 2.59 4.08 3.59
N LEU A 166 3.53 4.25 2.66
CA LEU A 166 4.89 4.65 2.95
C LEU A 166 5.00 6.17 2.90
N ALA A 167 5.68 6.73 3.90
CA ALA A 167 6.06 8.13 3.85
C ALA A 167 7.12 8.37 2.78
N ASN A 168 6.99 9.48 2.07
CA ASN A 168 7.90 9.89 1.02
C ASN A 168 8.71 11.13 1.44
N VAL A 169 9.91 11.30 0.90
CA VAL A 169 10.66 12.54 1.08
C VAL A 169 9.98 13.61 0.24
N SER A 170 9.42 14.62 0.88
CA SER A 170 8.67 15.67 0.20
C SER A 170 8.82 17.05 0.86
N LEU A 171 8.49 18.07 0.08
CA LEU A 171 8.25 19.43 0.49
C LEU A 171 6.76 19.71 0.35
N LYS A 172 6.10 20.17 1.42
CA LYS A 172 4.69 20.56 1.43
C LYS A 172 4.58 22.02 1.86
N LEU A 173 3.75 22.77 1.15
CA LEU A 173 3.40 24.16 1.44
C LEU A 173 1.89 24.22 1.65
N ASP A 174 1.47 24.79 2.77
CA ASP A 174 0.05 24.94 3.11
C ASP A 174 -0.26 26.43 3.19
N PHE A 175 -1.00 26.96 2.22
CA PHE A 175 -1.38 28.37 2.15
C PHE A 175 -2.84 28.53 2.58
N ASN A 176 -3.05 29.01 3.80
CA ASN A 176 -4.37 29.25 4.36
C ASN A 176 -4.87 30.65 3.97
N ILE A 177 -6.16 30.76 3.65
CA ILE A 177 -6.81 31.99 3.20
C ILE A 177 -8.09 32.23 4.00
N GLY A 178 -8.17 33.41 4.63
CA GLY A 178 -9.36 33.93 5.29
C GLY A 178 -9.78 33.12 6.51
N ASP A 179 -8.92 33.03 7.54
CA ASP A 179 -9.17 32.28 8.78
C ASP A 179 -9.55 30.81 8.50
N ASP A 180 -8.69 30.12 7.74
CA ASP A 180 -8.83 28.72 7.30
C ASP A 180 -10.07 28.40 6.45
N PHE A 181 -10.72 29.42 5.86
CA PHE A 181 -11.84 29.22 4.95
C PHE A 181 -11.45 28.40 3.70
N LEU A 182 -10.26 28.64 3.17
CA LEU A 182 -9.66 27.87 2.07
C LEU A 182 -8.22 27.51 2.40
N LEU A 183 -7.82 26.30 2.00
CA LEU A 183 -6.45 25.82 2.06
C LEU A 183 -5.98 25.43 0.66
N LEU A 184 -4.91 26.09 0.18
CA LEU A 184 -4.17 25.67 -1.01
C LEU A 184 -2.89 24.95 -0.59
N GLU A 185 -2.82 23.66 -0.87
CA GLU A 185 -1.65 22.85 -0.63
C GLU A 185 -0.83 22.68 -1.91
N GLY A 186 0.50 22.78 -1.80
CA GLY A 186 1.46 22.44 -2.84
C GLY A 186 2.44 21.38 -2.35
N VAL A 187 2.61 20.29 -3.11
CA VAL A 187 3.47 19.17 -2.71
C VAL A 187 4.49 18.87 -3.81
N PHE A 188 5.75 18.65 -3.41
CA PHE A 188 6.86 18.32 -4.30
C PHE A 188 7.65 17.13 -3.75
N VAL A 189 7.80 16.10 -4.57
CA VAL A 189 8.54 14.88 -4.27
C VAL A 189 9.72 14.79 -5.26
N PRO A 190 10.96 15.05 -4.81
CA PRO A 190 12.13 15.14 -5.69
C PRO A 190 12.59 13.77 -6.21
N ARG A 191 12.20 12.67 -5.56
CA ARG A 191 12.60 11.31 -5.94
C ARG A 191 11.41 10.37 -5.80
N HIS A 192 11.15 9.60 -6.85
CA HIS A 192 10.16 8.54 -6.82
C HIS A 192 10.57 7.44 -5.82
N LEU A 193 9.65 7.09 -4.92
CA LEU A 193 9.74 5.97 -4.01
C LEU A 193 8.74 4.91 -4.49
N PRO A 194 9.18 3.69 -4.82
CA PRO A 194 8.26 2.64 -5.23
C PRO A 194 7.49 2.04 -4.05
N SER A 195 6.33 1.46 -4.33
CA SER A 195 5.55 0.70 -3.34
C SER A 195 6.29 -0.58 -2.92
N LEU A 196 6.05 -1.04 -1.68
CA LEU A 196 6.41 -2.39 -1.26
C LEU A 196 5.31 -3.33 -1.74
N LEU A 197 5.66 -4.32 -2.55
CA LEU A 197 4.71 -5.17 -3.27
C LEU A 197 4.94 -6.65 -2.97
N PRO A 198 3.87 -7.46 -2.86
CA PRO A 198 3.97 -8.91 -2.82
C PRO A 198 4.22 -9.42 -4.24
N ILE A 199 5.44 -9.27 -4.77
CA ILE A 199 5.75 -9.58 -6.18
C ILE A 199 5.36 -11.01 -6.55
N ASP A 200 5.57 -11.97 -5.66
CA ASP A 200 5.16 -13.36 -5.87
C ASP A 200 3.66 -13.50 -6.14
N LEU A 201 2.81 -12.74 -5.44
CA LEU A 201 1.37 -12.71 -5.67
C LEU A 201 1.04 -12.03 -7.01
N LEU A 202 1.69 -10.90 -7.29
CA LEU A 202 1.34 -10.02 -8.41
C LEU A 202 2.01 -10.40 -9.74
N ILE A 203 2.82 -11.45 -9.77
CA ILE A 203 3.48 -11.96 -10.99
C ILE A 203 3.10 -13.42 -11.32
N ARG A 204 2.23 -14.02 -10.51
CA ARG A 204 1.64 -15.35 -10.71
C ARG A 204 0.17 -15.24 -11.12
N GLY A 205 -0.45 -16.36 -11.45
CA GLY A 205 -1.86 -16.43 -11.88
C GLY A 205 -2.05 -16.20 -13.39
N ASP A 206 -3.29 -15.92 -13.80
CA ASP A 206 -3.60 -15.61 -15.21
C ASP A 206 -2.79 -14.39 -15.67
N PRO A 207 -1.95 -14.49 -16.72
CA PRO A 207 -1.22 -13.35 -17.27
C PRO A 207 -2.11 -12.21 -17.78
N LEU A 208 -3.40 -12.45 -17.92
CA LEU A 208 -4.36 -11.44 -18.31
C LEU A 208 -4.99 -10.71 -17.11
N GLN A 209 -4.59 -11.05 -15.87
CA GLN A 209 -5.06 -10.43 -14.64
C GLN A 209 -3.93 -9.88 -13.78
N SER A 210 -2.86 -10.66 -13.69
CA SER A 210 -1.79 -10.44 -12.73
C SER A 210 -1.10 -9.10 -13.00
N PRO A 211 -1.09 -8.14 -12.05
CA PRO A 211 -0.70 -6.76 -12.34
C PRO A 211 0.73 -6.57 -12.81
N LEU A 212 1.65 -7.49 -12.52
CA LEU A 212 3.05 -7.37 -12.93
C LEU A 212 3.45 -8.39 -13.99
N MET A 213 2.53 -9.28 -14.39
CA MET A 213 2.80 -10.28 -15.40
C MET A 213 2.89 -9.63 -16.80
N PRO A 214 3.93 -9.95 -17.60
CA PRO A 214 4.05 -9.43 -18.96
C PRO A 214 2.81 -9.72 -19.82
N ALA A 215 2.38 -8.74 -20.61
CA ALA A 215 1.29 -8.95 -21.56
C ALA A 215 1.68 -10.03 -22.60
N ILE A 216 0.79 -11.01 -22.80
CA ILE A 216 0.96 -12.08 -23.80
C ILE A 216 -0.25 -12.09 -24.72
N ASP A 217 -0.02 -12.29 -26.03
CA ASP A 217 -1.09 -12.32 -27.02
C ASP A 217 -2.00 -13.53 -26.73
N PRO A 218 -3.32 -13.35 -26.53
CA PRO A 218 -4.25 -14.46 -26.35
C PRO A 218 -4.18 -15.52 -27.46
N ARG A 219 -3.83 -15.12 -28.70
CA ARG A 219 -3.61 -16.05 -29.81
C ARG A 219 -2.37 -16.90 -29.59
N LEU A 220 -1.31 -16.32 -29.04
CA LEU A 220 -0.12 -17.06 -28.66
C LEU A 220 -0.43 -18.02 -27.50
N LEU A 221 -1.17 -17.58 -26.47
CA LEU A 221 -1.61 -18.47 -25.39
C LEU A 221 -2.37 -19.69 -25.93
N ALA A 222 -3.34 -19.47 -26.83
CA ALA A 222 -4.09 -20.56 -27.47
C ALA A 222 -3.20 -21.47 -28.35
N GLN A 223 -2.18 -20.92 -29.02
CA GLN A 223 -1.21 -21.70 -29.78
C GLN A 223 -0.31 -22.54 -28.88
N LEU A 224 0.18 -21.98 -27.77
CA LEU A 224 0.97 -22.70 -26.78
C LEU A 224 0.18 -23.88 -26.21
N GLU A 225 -1.09 -23.64 -25.83
CA GLU A 225 -2.00 -24.69 -25.37
C GLU A 225 -2.18 -25.79 -26.43
N THR A 226 -2.42 -25.41 -27.70
CA THR A 226 -2.56 -26.36 -28.82
C THR A 226 -1.31 -27.20 -29.04
N LEU A 227 -0.13 -26.62 -28.82
CA LEU A 227 1.17 -27.29 -28.95
C LEU A 227 1.59 -28.06 -27.69
N GLY A 228 0.80 -28.01 -26.62
CA GLY A 228 1.15 -28.60 -25.31
C GLY A 228 2.37 -27.93 -24.68
N ILE A 229 2.62 -26.66 -24.99
CA ILE A 229 3.69 -25.86 -24.41
C ILE A 229 3.15 -25.14 -23.19
N LEU A 230 3.71 -25.42 -22.03
CA LEU A 230 3.31 -24.75 -20.79
C LEU A 230 4.00 -23.38 -20.68
N LEU A 231 3.23 -22.33 -20.49
CA LEU A 231 3.77 -21.03 -20.07
C LEU A 231 4.10 -21.09 -18.57
N VAL A 232 5.35 -20.82 -18.22
CA VAL A 232 5.79 -20.76 -16.83
C VAL A 232 5.89 -19.29 -16.42
N PRO A 233 5.27 -18.86 -15.30
CA PRO A 233 5.45 -17.50 -14.77
C PRO A 233 6.91 -17.16 -14.50
N PRO A 234 7.31 -15.88 -14.58
CA PRO A 234 8.68 -15.45 -14.30
C PRO A 234 9.05 -15.70 -12.83
N GLY A 235 10.27 -16.21 -12.61
CA GLY A 235 10.86 -16.26 -11.28
C GLY A 235 11.34 -14.88 -10.82
N LEU A 236 11.39 -14.66 -9.50
CA LEU A 236 11.84 -13.37 -8.94
C LEU A 236 13.29 -13.02 -9.32
N ASP A 237 14.12 -14.03 -9.62
CA ASP A 237 15.53 -13.88 -10.00
C ASP A 237 15.72 -13.27 -11.40
N VAL A 238 14.70 -13.30 -12.25
CA VAL A 238 14.74 -12.74 -13.60
C VAL A 238 13.98 -11.41 -13.73
N VAL A 239 13.36 -10.92 -12.66
CA VAL A 239 12.56 -9.69 -12.65
C VAL A 239 13.39 -8.52 -12.14
N THR A 240 13.41 -7.43 -12.90
CA THR A 240 14.12 -6.20 -12.54
C THR A 240 13.19 -5.00 -12.59
N ALA A 241 13.31 -4.10 -11.63
CA ALA A 241 12.54 -2.86 -11.55
C ALA A 241 13.46 -1.69 -11.19
N PRO A 242 14.23 -1.14 -12.16
CA PRO A 242 15.09 0.00 -11.90
C PRO A 242 14.29 1.21 -11.42
N ALA A 243 14.73 1.79 -10.29
CA ALA A 243 14.17 3.05 -9.81
C ALA A 243 14.40 4.17 -10.84
N PRO A 244 13.43 5.08 -11.04
CA PRO A 244 13.62 6.24 -11.92
C PRO A 244 14.85 7.05 -11.52
N ALA A 245 15.59 7.54 -12.53
CA ALA A 245 16.78 8.37 -12.31
C ALA A 245 16.42 9.68 -11.57
N PHE A 246 17.37 10.20 -10.79
CA PHE A 246 17.22 11.50 -10.14
C PHE A 246 17.34 12.63 -11.18
N ALA A 247 16.22 13.00 -11.78
CA ALA A 247 16.10 13.99 -12.84
C ALA A 247 14.81 14.80 -12.69
N ALA A 248 14.81 16.04 -13.17
CA ALA A 248 13.66 16.95 -13.06
C ALA A 248 12.38 16.37 -13.68
N GLU A 249 12.50 15.57 -14.74
CA GLU A 249 11.39 14.88 -15.40
C GLU A 249 10.74 13.75 -14.58
N ASN A 250 11.35 13.38 -13.44
CA ASN A 250 10.89 12.33 -12.52
C ASN A 250 10.43 12.88 -11.17
N ILE A 251 10.41 14.21 -11.01
CA ILE A 251 9.81 14.87 -9.86
C ILE A 251 8.31 14.70 -9.93
N ALA A 252 7.69 14.26 -8.84
CA ALA A 252 6.25 14.30 -8.69
C ALA A 252 5.84 15.60 -7.99
N ALA A 253 4.77 16.22 -8.46
CA ALA A 253 4.26 17.46 -7.91
C ALA A 253 2.75 17.55 -8.06
N GLY A 254 2.12 18.38 -7.23
CA GLY A 254 0.68 18.57 -7.27
C GLY A 254 0.23 19.76 -6.43
N ALA A 255 -1.00 20.19 -6.70
CA ALA A 255 -1.70 21.18 -5.90
C ALA A 255 -3.10 20.68 -5.52
N ARG A 256 -3.56 21.03 -4.32
CA ARG A 256 -4.92 20.72 -3.84
C ARG A 256 -5.53 21.97 -3.23
N LEU A 257 -6.75 22.32 -3.66
CA LEU A 257 -7.55 23.37 -3.05
C LEU A 257 -8.67 22.71 -2.22
N LYS A 258 -8.67 22.94 -0.92
CA LYS A 258 -9.65 22.42 0.04
C LYS A 258 -10.46 23.58 0.65
N GLY A 259 -11.73 23.31 0.94
CA GLY A 259 -12.61 24.23 1.66
C GLY A 259 -13.90 23.55 2.10
N SER A 260 -14.63 24.22 2.98
CA SER A 260 -15.89 23.71 3.53
C SER A 260 -17.09 24.46 2.93
N PHE A 261 -17.96 23.75 2.21
CA PHE A 261 -19.13 24.32 1.53
C PHE A 261 -20.37 23.47 1.79
N PHE A 262 -21.50 24.12 2.09
CA PHE A 262 -22.80 23.44 2.29
C PHE A 262 -22.80 22.31 3.35
N GLY A 263 -21.89 22.38 4.35
CA GLY A 263 -21.74 21.34 5.38
C GLY A 263 -20.90 20.13 4.93
N PHE A 264 -20.18 20.27 3.82
CA PHE A 264 -19.23 19.29 3.31
C PHE A 264 -17.83 19.91 3.24
N ASP A 265 -16.83 19.16 3.68
CA ASP A 265 -15.45 19.42 3.34
C ASP A 265 -15.22 18.86 1.95
N MET A 266 -14.67 19.67 1.05
CA MET A 266 -14.50 19.34 -0.36
C MET A 266 -13.12 19.75 -0.81
N SER A 267 -12.53 18.99 -1.74
CA SER A 267 -11.29 19.42 -2.38
C SER A 267 -11.23 19.07 -3.86
N VAL A 268 -10.48 19.87 -4.60
CA VAL A 268 -10.06 19.58 -5.99
C VAL A 268 -8.55 19.52 -6.01
N SER A 269 -8.00 18.50 -6.65
CA SER A 269 -6.57 18.27 -6.70
C SER A 269 -6.08 17.98 -8.12
N TYR A 270 -4.81 18.29 -8.35
CA TYR A 270 -4.09 17.88 -9.54
C TYR A 270 -2.74 17.30 -9.12
N PHE A 271 -2.43 16.12 -9.65
CA PHE A 271 -1.17 15.42 -9.45
C PHE A 271 -0.51 15.15 -10.81
N ARG A 272 0.82 15.25 -10.85
CA ARG A 272 1.66 14.78 -11.94
C ARG A 272 2.86 14.05 -11.36
N GLY A 273 3.09 12.82 -11.83
CA GLY A 273 4.21 12.02 -11.34
C GLY A 273 4.33 10.70 -12.08
N ARG A 274 4.84 9.69 -11.37
CA ARG A 274 4.90 8.30 -11.83
C ARG A 274 3.94 7.45 -11.02
N ASP A 275 3.39 6.42 -11.66
CA ASP A 275 2.59 5.39 -11.02
C ASP A 275 3.33 4.79 -9.82
N LEU A 276 2.58 4.47 -8.77
CA LEU A 276 3.09 3.83 -7.57
C LEU A 276 3.39 2.34 -7.80
N LEU A 277 2.82 1.76 -8.86
CA LEU A 277 3.08 0.39 -9.31
C LEU A 277 3.93 0.38 -10.59
N PRO A 278 4.89 -0.56 -10.70
CA PRO A 278 5.62 -0.73 -11.93
C PRO A 278 4.80 -1.50 -12.98
N ALA A 279 5.15 -1.36 -14.25
CA ALA A 279 4.55 -2.03 -15.39
C ALA A 279 5.63 -2.74 -16.24
N PRO A 280 5.35 -3.93 -16.80
CA PRO A 280 6.29 -4.67 -17.62
C PRO A 280 6.51 -3.97 -18.98
N THR A 281 7.76 -3.68 -19.28
CA THR A 281 8.19 -3.03 -20.54
C THR A 281 8.95 -3.95 -21.46
N LEU A 282 9.66 -4.93 -20.91
CA LEU A 282 10.38 -5.95 -21.65
C LEU A 282 10.14 -7.30 -20.99
N ALA A 283 9.91 -8.32 -21.80
CA ALA A 283 9.90 -9.69 -21.38
C ALA A 283 10.66 -10.54 -22.41
N LYS A 284 11.67 -11.25 -21.95
CA LYS A 284 12.43 -12.20 -22.74
C LYS A 284 11.99 -13.59 -22.34
N THR A 285 11.75 -14.43 -23.33
CA THR A 285 11.32 -15.81 -23.13
C THR A 285 12.12 -16.75 -24.00
N ARG A 286 12.27 -17.98 -23.53
CA ARG A 286 12.93 -19.06 -24.24
C ARG A 286 12.18 -20.36 -24.06
N LEU A 287 12.33 -21.27 -25.02
CA LEU A 287 11.85 -22.63 -24.86
C LEU A 287 12.77 -23.38 -23.88
N ALA A 288 12.15 -24.19 -23.03
CA ALA A 288 12.80 -25.09 -22.08
C ALA A 288 12.22 -26.49 -22.24
N GLY A 289 13.05 -27.53 -22.16
CA GLY A 289 12.62 -28.93 -22.27
C GLY A 289 12.91 -29.76 -21.02
N SER A 290 13.47 -29.16 -19.98
CA SER A 290 13.87 -29.86 -18.77
C SER A 290 13.65 -29.03 -17.50
N VAL A 291 13.66 -29.73 -16.36
CA VAL A 291 13.53 -29.10 -15.04
C VAL A 291 14.74 -28.24 -14.69
N ALA A 292 15.94 -28.64 -15.15
CA ALA A 292 17.14 -27.82 -15.00
C ALA A 292 17.02 -26.47 -15.74
N GLU A 293 16.15 -26.39 -16.74
CA GLU A 293 15.89 -25.18 -17.53
C GLU A 293 14.65 -24.41 -17.06
N GLY A 294 14.03 -24.79 -15.93
CA GLY A 294 12.89 -24.10 -15.33
C GLY A 294 11.50 -24.65 -15.74
N CYS A 295 11.43 -25.75 -16.49
CA CYS A 295 10.17 -26.39 -16.86
C CYS A 295 9.70 -27.36 -15.75
N PRO A 296 8.40 -27.45 -15.40
CA PRO A 296 7.92 -28.45 -14.44
C PRO A 296 8.19 -29.90 -14.87
N GLN A 297 8.20 -30.81 -13.90
CA GLN A 297 8.37 -32.25 -14.17
C GLN A 297 7.21 -32.76 -15.05
N GLY A 298 7.51 -33.32 -16.23
CA GLY A 298 6.43 -33.81 -17.10
C GLY A 298 6.73 -34.11 -18.57
N GLY A 299 7.94 -33.83 -19.09
CA GLY A 299 8.28 -34.13 -20.49
C GLY A 299 7.58 -33.24 -21.53
N THR A 300 6.86 -32.20 -21.10
CA THR A 300 6.32 -31.14 -21.94
C THR A 300 7.40 -30.09 -22.24
N SER A 301 7.29 -29.42 -23.38
CA SER A 301 8.07 -28.21 -23.63
C SER A 301 7.44 -27.06 -22.85
N CYS A 302 8.25 -26.13 -22.35
CA CYS A 302 7.80 -24.95 -21.65
C CYS A 302 8.29 -23.67 -22.34
N LEU A 303 7.53 -22.60 -22.21
CA LEU A 303 7.99 -21.25 -22.46
C LEU A 303 8.28 -20.62 -21.09
N VAL A 304 9.55 -20.31 -20.83
CA VAL A 304 10.02 -19.73 -19.56
C VAL A 304 10.53 -18.31 -19.80
N PHE A 305 10.34 -17.43 -18.83
CA PHE A 305 10.96 -16.10 -18.86
C PHE A 305 12.42 -16.18 -18.44
N ASP A 306 13.31 -15.54 -19.20
CA ASP A 306 14.73 -15.38 -18.88
C ASP A 306 15.12 -13.92 -18.59
N GLY A 307 14.17 -12.99 -18.68
CA GLY A 307 14.31 -11.62 -18.19
C GLY A 307 13.00 -10.84 -18.27
N VAL A 308 12.66 -10.11 -17.22
CA VAL A 308 11.52 -9.18 -17.20
C VAL A 308 12.01 -7.82 -16.68
N GLU A 309 11.78 -6.76 -17.44
CA GLU A 309 12.08 -5.39 -17.01
C GLU A 309 10.79 -4.61 -16.78
N LEU A 310 10.63 -4.14 -15.55
CA LEU A 310 9.53 -3.29 -15.13
C LEU A 310 9.99 -1.82 -15.09
N SER A 311 9.07 -0.89 -15.35
CA SER A 311 9.32 0.54 -15.20
C SER A 311 8.10 1.23 -14.58
N TYR A 312 8.28 2.43 -14.04
CA TYR A 312 7.21 3.20 -13.38
C TYR A 312 6.61 4.24 -14.34
N PRO A 313 5.46 3.98 -14.97
CA PRO A 313 4.94 4.85 -16.03
C PRO A 313 4.57 6.22 -15.51
N ARG A 314 4.58 7.25 -16.36
CA ARG A 314 4.09 8.58 -15.95
C ARG A 314 2.57 8.61 -15.97
N LEU A 315 1.99 9.42 -15.09
CA LEU A 315 0.57 9.71 -15.10
C LEU A 315 0.27 11.10 -14.56
N GLN A 316 -0.93 11.58 -14.86
CA GLN A 316 -1.53 12.74 -14.21
C GLN A 316 -2.88 12.34 -13.63
N VAL A 317 -3.28 12.93 -12.51
CA VAL A 317 -4.60 12.71 -11.90
C VAL A 317 -5.25 14.05 -11.60
N VAL A 318 -6.48 14.23 -12.07
CA VAL A 318 -7.36 15.30 -11.58
C VAL A 318 -8.32 14.67 -10.58
N GLY A 319 -8.26 15.12 -9.34
CA GLY A 319 -9.02 14.57 -8.22
C GLY A 319 -10.11 15.51 -7.75
N PHE A 320 -11.18 14.93 -7.24
CA PHE A 320 -12.18 15.61 -6.43
C PHE A 320 -12.61 14.69 -5.29
N ASP A 321 -12.71 15.23 -4.09
CA ASP A 321 -13.18 14.51 -2.91
C ASP A 321 -14.14 15.36 -2.07
N PHE A 322 -14.98 14.68 -1.30
CA PHE A 322 -15.82 15.29 -0.29
C PHE A 322 -16.04 14.38 0.92
N ARG A 323 -16.25 14.98 2.08
CA ARG A 323 -16.70 14.32 3.32
C ARG A 323 -17.69 15.21 4.04
N GLY A 324 -18.74 14.62 4.60
CA GLY A 324 -19.76 15.36 5.32
C GLY A 324 -20.83 14.45 5.91
N SER A 325 -22.00 15.03 6.20
CA SER A 325 -23.12 14.27 6.78
C SER A 325 -24.45 14.63 6.14
N LEU A 326 -25.26 13.59 5.90
CA LEU A 326 -26.66 13.71 5.49
C LEU A 326 -27.55 13.26 6.66
N GLY A 327 -27.98 14.22 7.46
CA GLY A 327 -28.71 13.95 8.70
C GLY A 327 -27.80 13.30 9.75
N LYS A 328 -27.98 11.99 9.97
CA LYS A 328 -27.14 11.21 10.92
C LYS A 328 -26.18 10.24 10.21
N VAL A 329 -26.19 10.22 8.88
CA VAL A 329 -25.35 9.34 8.06
C VAL A 329 -24.12 10.13 7.63
N GLY A 330 -22.94 9.64 7.98
CA GLY A 330 -21.68 10.16 7.45
C GLY A 330 -21.54 9.68 6.01
N VAL A 331 -21.14 10.56 5.09
CA VAL A 331 -20.92 10.21 3.68
C VAL A 331 -19.63 10.83 3.18
N TRP A 332 -18.96 10.12 2.29
CA TRP A 332 -17.76 10.61 1.62
C TRP A 332 -17.70 10.04 0.21
N GLY A 333 -16.96 10.71 -0.67
CA GLY A 333 -16.67 10.17 -1.99
C GLY A 333 -15.42 10.81 -2.56
N GLU A 334 -14.77 10.07 -3.44
CA GLU A 334 -13.63 10.54 -4.20
C GLU A 334 -13.73 10.09 -5.65
N VAL A 335 -13.22 10.91 -6.56
CA VAL A 335 -13.06 10.59 -7.97
C VAL A 335 -11.69 11.07 -8.44
N GLY A 336 -10.97 10.21 -9.13
CA GLY A 336 -9.71 10.52 -9.80
C GLY A 336 -9.84 10.22 -11.29
N VAL A 337 -9.71 11.24 -12.12
CA VAL A 337 -9.56 11.08 -13.58
C VAL A 337 -8.07 10.93 -13.88
N VAL A 338 -7.69 9.72 -14.30
CA VAL A 338 -6.31 9.32 -14.56
C VAL A 338 -6.00 9.50 -16.03
N PHE A 339 -4.89 10.19 -16.32
CA PHE A 339 -4.31 10.36 -17.65
C PHE A 339 -2.98 9.59 -17.70
N PRO A 340 -3.00 8.30 -18.09
CA PRO A 340 -1.82 7.45 -18.08
C PRO A 340 -0.90 7.70 -19.29
N GLU A 341 0.39 7.41 -19.12
CA GLU A 341 1.32 7.19 -20.24
C GLU A 341 1.07 5.80 -20.84
N LYS A 342 1.06 5.71 -22.18
CA LYS A 342 0.97 4.43 -22.87
C LYS A 342 2.21 3.59 -22.58
N VAL A 343 1.99 2.37 -22.11
CA VAL A 343 3.05 1.39 -21.91
C VAL A 343 2.75 0.18 -22.74
N ALA A 344 3.78 -0.31 -23.41
CA ALA A 344 3.71 -1.56 -24.14
C ALA A 344 4.84 -2.47 -23.71
N THR A 345 4.52 -3.75 -23.52
CA THR A 345 5.50 -4.79 -23.25
C THR A 345 6.06 -5.28 -24.58
N VAL A 346 7.37 -5.15 -24.76
CA VAL A 346 8.10 -5.82 -25.83
C VAL A 346 8.36 -7.25 -25.37
N VAL A 347 7.88 -8.24 -26.11
CA VAL A 347 8.16 -9.64 -25.82
C VAL A 347 9.12 -10.19 -26.86
N GLU A 348 10.28 -10.65 -26.41
CA GLU A 348 11.29 -11.34 -27.22
C GLU A 348 11.13 -12.84 -26.98
N ALA A 349 10.45 -13.54 -27.89
CA ALA A 349 10.12 -14.96 -27.75
C ALA A 349 11.03 -15.88 -28.59
N GLY A 350 12.29 -15.49 -28.75
CA GLY A 350 13.30 -16.28 -29.46
C GLY A 350 12.84 -16.69 -30.87
N LEU A 351 12.65 -17.99 -31.08
CA LEU A 351 12.22 -18.57 -32.36
C LEU A 351 10.79 -18.16 -32.77
N LEU A 352 9.98 -17.64 -31.85
CA LEU A 352 8.64 -17.10 -32.12
C LEU A 352 8.68 -15.63 -32.55
N GLY A 353 9.87 -15.02 -32.58
CA GLY A 353 10.08 -13.62 -32.94
C GLY A 353 9.86 -12.65 -31.79
N SER A 354 9.87 -11.35 -32.11
CA SER A 354 9.57 -10.28 -31.17
C SER A 354 8.25 -9.62 -31.54
N TYR A 355 7.43 -9.34 -30.52
CA TYR A 355 6.18 -8.61 -30.69
C TYR A 355 6.01 -7.57 -29.58
N GLN A 356 5.07 -6.66 -29.76
CA GLN A 356 4.79 -5.59 -28.80
C GLN A 356 3.29 -5.56 -28.51
N LEU A 357 2.92 -5.60 -27.24
CA LEU A 357 1.52 -5.53 -26.79
C LEU A 357 1.32 -4.35 -25.87
N ALA A 358 0.20 -3.65 -26.02
CA ALA A 358 -0.18 -2.62 -25.06
C ALA A 358 -0.46 -3.28 -23.71
N PHE A 359 0.14 -2.73 -22.66
CA PHE A 359 -0.08 -3.11 -21.27
C PHE A 359 -0.95 -2.05 -20.57
N ILE A 360 -0.62 -0.78 -20.77
CA ILE A 360 -1.44 0.38 -20.38
C ILE A 360 -1.71 1.20 -21.64
N ASP A 361 -2.97 1.55 -21.89
CA ASP A 361 -3.33 2.47 -22.96
C ASP A 361 -3.24 3.94 -22.51
N ASP A 362 -3.18 4.88 -23.45
CA ASP A 362 -3.17 6.33 -23.19
C ASP A 362 -4.59 6.92 -23.10
N THR A 363 -5.61 6.08 -22.90
CA THR A 363 -6.99 6.56 -22.79
C THR A 363 -7.25 6.99 -21.35
N PRO A 364 -7.68 8.25 -21.12
CA PRO A 364 -8.07 8.66 -19.78
C PRO A 364 -9.21 7.81 -19.24
N PHE A 365 -9.12 7.44 -17.96
CA PHE A 365 -10.13 6.65 -17.27
C PHE A 365 -10.40 7.19 -15.88
N THR A 366 -11.53 6.81 -15.30
CA THR A 366 -11.97 7.34 -14.00
C THR A 366 -11.99 6.23 -12.97
N LYS A 367 -11.34 6.47 -11.84
CA LYS A 367 -11.49 5.66 -10.62
C LYS A 367 -12.27 6.45 -9.59
N TRP A 368 -13.10 5.78 -8.81
CA TRP A 368 -13.86 6.48 -7.78
C TRP A 368 -14.22 5.57 -6.62
N THR A 369 -14.58 6.22 -5.52
CA THR A 369 -15.21 5.56 -4.40
C THR A 369 -16.30 6.42 -3.79
N LEU A 370 -17.33 5.76 -3.27
CA LEU A 370 -18.41 6.39 -2.55
C LEU A 370 -18.71 5.55 -1.33
N GLY A 371 -18.74 6.17 -0.16
CA GLY A 371 -19.01 5.46 1.09
C GLY A 371 -19.98 6.18 1.99
N ALA A 372 -20.57 5.41 2.89
CA ALA A 372 -21.47 5.90 3.91
C ALA A 372 -21.31 5.09 5.20
N GLU A 373 -21.45 5.75 6.33
CA GLU A 373 -21.41 5.13 7.65
C GLU A 373 -22.57 5.58 8.54
N TYR A 374 -23.00 4.68 9.40
CA TYR A 374 -24.07 4.96 10.35
C TYR A 374 -23.93 4.13 11.63
N THR A 375 -24.14 4.77 12.77
CA THR A 375 -24.28 4.08 14.06
C THR A 375 -25.75 4.01 14.45
N PHE A 376 -26.30 2.80 14.45
CA PHE A 376 -27.67 2.55 14.89
C PHE A 376 -27.83 2.72 16.41
N PRO A 377 -29.04 3.08 16.88
CA PRO A 377 -29.36 3.02 18.30
C PRO A 377 -28.99 1.65 18.89
N GLY A 378 -28.28 1.65 20.02
CA GLY A 378 -27.73 0.43 20.61
C GLY A 378 -26.33 0.05 20.12
N GLY A 379 -25.63 0.93 19.39
CA GLY A 379 -24.18 0.84 19.16
C GLY A 379 -23.73 -0.13 18.06
N LEU A 380 -24.62 -0.52 17.15
CA LEU A 380 -24.23 -1.24 15.93
C LEU A 380 -23.74 -0.22 14.90
N PHE A 381 -22.48 -0.29 14.52
CA PHE A 381 -21.88 0.53 13.48
C PHE A 381 -21.88 -0.23 12.15
N VAL A 382 -22.24 0.44 11.07
CA VAL A 382 -22.17 -0.09 9.70
C VAL A 382 -21.49 0.94 8.82
N ASN A 383 -20.48 0.51 8.07
CA ASN A 383 -19.84 1.25 7.00
C ASN A 383 -19.99 0.46 5.70
N ALA A 384 -20.37 1.12 4.61
CA ALA A 384 -20.36 0.53 3.28
C ALA A 384 -19.63 1.45 2.31
N GLN A 385 -18.83 0.86 1.42
CA GLN A 385 -18.04 1.56 0.43
C GLN A 385 -18.14 0.84 -0.93
N TRP A 386 -18.52 1.58 -1.97
CA TRP A 386 -18.42 1.14 -3.36
C TRP A 386 -17.14 1.73 -3.96
N VAL A 387 -16.32 0.88 -4.55
CA VAL A 387 -15.08 1.22 -5.26
C VAL A 387 -15.21 0.82 -6.72
N HIS A 388 -14.81 1.70 -7.62
CA HIS A 388 -14.68 1.41 -9.05
C HIS A 388 -13.22 1.62 -9.46
N GLY A 389 -12.59 0.54 -9.93
CA GLY A 389 -11.20 0.55 -10.32
C GLY A 389 -10.23 0.31 -9.14
N PHE A 390 -9.87 -0.94 -8.84
CA PHE A 390 -8.99 -1.25 -7.70
C PHE A 390 -7.56 -0.73 -7.90
N PHE A 391 -6.70 -0.82 -6.87
CA PHE A 391 -5.38 -0.14 -6.89
C PHE A 391 -4.48 -0.58 -8.06
N ALA A 392 -4.58 -1.86 -8.46
CA ALA A 392 -3.75 -2.44 -9.51
C ALA A 392 -4.28 -2.26 -10.96
N GLU A 393 -5.56 -1.88 -11.10
CA GLU A 393 -6.23 -1.77 -12.39
C GLU A 393 -5.85 -0.44 -13.07
N ARG A 394 -5.16 -0.48 -14.20
CA ARG A 394 -4.53 0.73 -14.79
C ARG A 394 -5.06 1.11 -16.17
N THR A 395 -6.19 0.51 -16.56
CA THR A 395 -6.77 0.72 -17.88
C THR A 395 -8.29 0.72 -17.80
N GLY A 396 -8.96 1.66 -18.48
CA GLY A 396 -10.40 1.92 -18.31
C GLY A 396 -11.32 0.73 -18.63
N HIS A 397 -10.93 -0.16 -19.55
CA HIS A 397 -11.72 -1.34 -19.91
C HIS A 397 -11.49 -2.55 -18.98
N ALA A 398 -10.55 -2.43 -18.03
CA ALA A 398 -10.19 -3.47 -17.07
C ALA A 398 -10.54 -3.05 -15.63
N LEU A 399 -11.43 -2.06 -15.46
CA LEU A 399 -11.87 -1.60 -14.15
C LEU A 399 -13.05 -2.44 -13.67
N HIS A 400 -12.95 -2.96 -12.46
CA HIS A 400 -14.02 -3.71 -11.81
C HIS A 400 -14.74 -2.86 -10.76
N ASP A 401 -15.92 -3.33 -10.35
CA ASP A 401 -16.71 -2.74 -9.27
C ASP A 401 -16.65 -3.62 -8.03
N TYR A 402 -16.38 -2.99 -6.88
CA TYR A 402 -16.26 -3.64 -5.59
C TYR A 402 -17.19 -3.01 -4.57
N LEU A 403 -17.84 -3.83 -3.76
CA LEU A 403 -18.62 -3.36 -2.61
C LEU A 403 -18.05 -3.97 -1.33
N PHE A 404 -17.63 -3.12 -0.41
CA PHE A 404 -17.18 -3.49 0.92
C PHE A 404 -18.21 -3.05 1.96
N VAL A 405 -18.49 -3.90 2.94
CA VAL A 405 -19.38 -3.62 4.07
C VAL A 405 -18.69 -4.08 5.35
N ASP A 406 -18.50 -3.16 6.28
CA ASP A 406 -18.01 -3.42 7.63
C ASP A 406 -19.16 -3.25 8.63
N VAL A 407 -19.34 -4.25 9.49
CA VAL A 407 -20.34 -4.26 10.55
C VAL A 407 -19.66 -4.50 11.88
N LYS A 408 -19.65 -3.49 12.74
CA LYS A 408 -18.95 -3.52 14.03
C LYS A 408 -19.92 -3.33 15.20
N LYS A 409 -19.71 -4.08 16.28
CA LYS A 409 -20.39 -3.87 17.55
C LYS A 409 -19.47 -4.07 18.74
N THR A 410 -19.60 -3.17 19.72
CA THR A 410 -18.90 -3.25 20.99
C THR A 410 -19.82 -3.68 22.13
N PHE A 411 -19.24 -4.39 23.09
CA PHE A 411 -19.90 -4.96 24.27
C PHE A 411 -19.00 -4.75 25.50
N LEU A 412 -19.54 -5.03 26.70
CA LEU A 412 -18.79 -5.00 27.96
C LEU A 412 -18.08 -3.66 28.22
N SER A 413 -18.81 -2.55 28.04
CA SER A 413 -18.23 -1.20 28.11
C SER A 413 -17.02 -1.05 27.18
N GLU A 414 -17.20 -1.43 25.92
CA GLU A 414 -16.20 -1.34 24.84
C GLU A 414 -14.99 -2.27 24.95
N ARG A 415 -14.97 -3.18 25.93
CA ARG A 415 -13.88 -4.15 26.08
C ARG A 415 -13.92 -5.29 25.08
N LEU A 416 -15.09 -5.64 24.54
CA LEU A 416 -15.22 -6.68 23.50
C LEU A 416 -15.76 -6.05 22.23
N ARG A 417 -15.05 -6.19 21.12
CA ARG A 417 -15.44 -5.77 19.77
C ARG A 417 -15.65 -7.01 18.92
N LEU A 418 -16.79 -7.09 18.24
CA LEU A 418 -17.04 -8.05 17.17
C LEU A 418 -17.19 -7.27 15.86
N GLU A 419 -16.53 -7.74 14.82
CA GLU A 419 -16.53 -7.11 13.50
C GLU A 419 -16.70 -8.16 12.40
N LEU A 420 -17.56 -7.86 11.44
CA LEU A 420 -17.79 -8.64 10.22
C LEU A 420 -17.49 -7.74 9.03
N MET A 421 -16.52 -8.14 8.22
CA MET A 421 -16.15 -7.48 6.98
C MET A 421 -16.64 -8.35 5.82
N LEU A 422 -17.30 -7.75 4.84
CA LEU A 422 -17.77 -8.39 3.62
C LEU A 422 -17.24 -7.60 2.42
N GLY A 423 -16.74 -8.30 1.42
CA GLY A 423 -16.35 -7.74 0.13
C GLY A 423 -16.97 -8.52 -1.01
N GLY A 424 -17.35 -7.85 -2.08
CA GLY A 424 -17.81 -8.47 -3.32
C GLY A 424 -17.25 -7.74 -4.52
N GLU A 425 -16.98 -8.47 -5.59
CA GLU A 425 -16.44 -7.96 -6.85
C GLU A 425 -17.31 -8.38 -8.03
N VAL A 426 -17.47 -7.48 -8.99
CA VAL A 426 -18.13 -7.73 -10.27
C VAL A 426 -17.34 -7.06 -11.39
N ASP A 427 -17.03 -7.82 -12.45
CA ASP A 427 -16.60 -7.25 -13.73
C ASP A 427 -17.82 -6.72 -14.51
N PRO A 428 -17.97 -5.40 -14.72
CA PRO A 428 -19.12 -4.84 -15.44
C PRO A 428 -19.22 -5.29 -16.90
N ASN A 429 -18.12 -5.72 -17.53
CA ASN A 429 -18.09 -6.20 -18.91
C ASN A 429 -18.49 -7.68 -19.04
N ARG A 430 -18.35 -8.47 -17.98
CA ARG A 430 -18.66 -9.92 -17.97
C ARG A 430 -19.87 -10.30 -17.11
N GLY A 431 -20.27 -9.43 -16.19
CA GLY A 431 -21.38 -9.65 -15.28
C GLY A 431 -21.16 -10.89 -14.39
N ARG A 432 -22.14 -11.81 -14.37
CA ARG A 432 -22.18 -12.97 -13.46
C ARG A 432 -21.13 -14.09 -13.75
N ARG A 433 -20.16 -13.84 -14.61
CA ARG A 433 -19.09 -14.81 -14.97
C ARG A 433 -17.71 -14.37 -14.46
N ALA A 434 -17.69 -13.38 -13.57
CA ALA A 434 -16.51 -12.91 -12.86
C ALA A 434 -16.97 -12.36 -11.51
N LEU A 435 -17.45 -13.25 -10.64
CA LEU A 435 -17.83 -12.93 -9.27
C LEU A 435 -16.73 -13.32 -8.29
N GLY A 436 -16.37 -12.40 -7.41
CA GLY A 436 -15.43 -12.62 -6.32
C GLY A 436 -16.00 -12.13 -5.00
N GLY A 437 -15.50 -12.67 -3.90
CA GLY A 437 -15.97 -12.34 -2.56
C GLY A 437 -14.89 -12.46 -1.50
N PHE A 438 -15.10 -11.70 -0.43
CA PHE A 438 -14.26 -11.66 0.75
C PHE A 438 -15.14 -11.68 2.01
N VAL A 439 -14.73 -12.44 3.02
CA VAL A 439 -15.31 -12.39 4.36
C VAL A 439 -14.22 -12.33 5.42
N GLY A 440 -14.31 -11.33 6.29
CA GLY A 440 -13.48 -11.18 7.47
C GLY A 440 -14.33 -11.24 8.74
N LEU A 441 -13.81 -11.91 9.77
CA LEU A 441 -14.42 -11.94 11.10
C LEU A 441 -13.35 -11.64 12.13
N GLU A 442 -13.62 -10.69 13.03
CA GLU A 442 -12.73 -10.36 14.15
C GLU A 442 -13.47 -10.35 15.48
N ALA A 443 -12.79 -10.83 16.51
CA ALA A 443 -13.12 -10.64 17.91
C ALA A 443 -11.93 -9.97 18.62
N GLY A 444 -12.07 -8.69 18.94
CA GLY A 444 -11.10 -7.90 19.70
C GLY A 444 -11.46 -7.80 21.18
N TYR A 445 -10.52 -8.06 22.07
CA TYR A 445 -10.69 -7.94 23.52
C TYR A 445 -9.63 -7.02 24.13
N LYS A 446 -10.09 -6.04 24.91
CA LYS A 446 -9.26 -5.08 25.66
C LYS A 446 -9.25 -5.46 27.15
N PRO A 447 -8.26 -6.26 27.61
CA PRO A 447 -8.18 -6.65 29.02
C PRO A 447 -7.91 -5.45 29.94
N TYR A 448 -7.14 -4.48 29.44
CA TYR A 448 -6.75 -3.25 30.11
C TYR A 448 -6.76 -2.10 29.10
N ASP A 449 -6.77 -0.87 29.60
CA ASP A 449 -6.57 0.31 28.75
C ASP A 449 -5.16 0.26 28.17
N GLY A 450 -5.03 0.56 26.86
CA GLY A 450 -3.76 0.48 26.15
C GLY A 450 -3.32 -0.93 25.74
N ALA A 451 -4.16 -1.96 25.87
CA ALA A 451 -3.87 -3.30 25.36
C ALA A 451 -5.07 -3.91 24.60
N GLU A 452 -4.82 -4.57 23.48
CA GLU A 452 -5.83 -5.28 22.69
C GLU A 452 -5.30 -6.63 22.18
N VAL A 453 -6.17 -7.64 22.24
CA VAL A 453 -5.95 -8.96 21.65
C VAL A 453 -7.06 -9.20 20.62
N VAL A 454 -6.69 -9.49 19.38
CA VAL A 454 -7.63 -9.75 18.28
C VAL A 454 -7.43 -11.17 17.78
N LEU A 455 -8.48 -11.97 17.79
CA LEU A 455 -8.56 -13.22 17.05
C LEU A 455 -9.45 -12.99 15.84
N GLY A 456 -8.98 -13.35 14.65
CA GLY A 456 -9.77 -13.17 13.44
C GLY A 456 -9.45 -14.13 12.31
N CYS A 457 -10.22 -14.01 11.24
CA CYS A 457 -9.97 -14.65 9.97
C CYS A 457 -10.31 -13.73 8.80
N ALA A 458 -9.71 -13.99 7.65
CA ALA A 458 -9.95 -13.34 6.38
C ALA A 458 -9.94 -14.43 5.30
N LEU A 459 -11.04 -14.58 4.58
CA LEU A 459 -11.22 -15.60 3.55
C LEU A 459 -11.64 -14.92 2.26
N ALA A 460 -11.00 -15.26 1.15
CA ALA A 460 -11.36 -14.79 -0.18
C ALA A 460 -11.67 -15.98 -1.10
N ALA A 461 -12.55 -15.75 -2.07
CA ALA A 461 -12.88 -16.69 -3.12
C ALA A 461 -13.26 -15.93 -4.40
N GLY A 462 -12.89 -16.42 -5.59
CA GLY A 462 -13.21 -15.74 -6.84
C GLY A 462 -13.24 -16.64 -8.06
N GLU A 463 -14.05 -16.27 -9.04
CA GLU A 463 -13.96 -16.84 -10.39
C GLU A 463 -12.70 -16.31 -11.09
N GLU A 464 -12.14 -17.09 -12.03
CA GLU A 464 -11.10 -16.63 -12.95
C GLU A 464 -11.48 -15.25 -13.50
N ARG A 465 -10.61 -14.26 -13.40
CA ARG A 465 -10.98 -12.92 -13.87
C ARG A 465 -10.99 -11.88 -12.78
N THR A 466 -11.21 -12.33 -11.55
CA THR A 466 -11.43 -11.48 -10.39
C THR A 466 -10.16 -11.22 -9.60
N THR A 467 -10.10 -10.09 -8.90
CA THR A 467 -9.05 -9.78 -7.92
C THR A 467 -9.10 -10.75 -6.75
N PHE A 468 -10.31 -11.15 -6.31
CA PHE A 468 -10.44 -12.08 -5.19
C PHE A 468 -9.97 -13.50 -5.49
N ASP A 469 -9.90 -13.92 -6.76
CA ASP A 469 -9.21 -15.16 -7.18
C ASP A 469 -7.71 -15.12 -6.78
N LEU A 470 -7.03 -13.99 -7.05
CA LEU A 470 -5.65 -13.80 -6.59
C LEU A 470 -5.53 -13.82 -5.06
N PHE A 471 -6.57 -13.42 -4.33
CA PHE A 471 -6.55 -13.34 -2.88
C PHE A 471 -6.93 -14.65 -2.18
N GLU A 472 -7.34 -15.70 -2.91
CA GLU A 472 -7.66 -17.01 -2.31
C GLU A 472 -6.48 -17.57 -1.51
N ASP A 473 -5.27 -17.46 -2.07
CA ASP A 473 -4.00 -17.86 -1.45
C ASP A 473 -3.65 -17.06 -0.17
N LEU A 474 -4.31 -15.92 0.04
CA LEU A 474 -4.13 -15.09 1.23
C LEU A 474 -5.13 -15.42 2.34
N SER A 475 -6.03 -16.38 2.13
CA SER A 475 -7.00 -16.78 3.14
C SER A 475 -6.30 -17.27 4.40
N GLN A 476 -6.62 -16.68 5.55
CA GLN A 476 -5.86 -16.87 6.78
C GLN A 476 -6.70 -16.72 8.05
N VAL A 477 -6.24 -17.35 9.13
CA VAL A 477 -6.63 -17.04 10.52
C VAL A 477 -5.48 -16.32 11.21
N TYR A 478 -5.77 -15.40 12.14
CA TYR A 478 -4.74 -14.62 12.79
C TYR A 478 -5.03 -14.29 14.24
N LEU A 479 -3.94 -14.10 14.99
CA LEU A 479 -3.91 -13.59 16.35
C LEU A 479 -3.00 -12.37 16.39
N LYS A 480 -3.57 -11.22 16.75
CA LYS A 480 -2.84 -9.97 16.95
C LYS A 480 -2.89 -9.56 18.41
N ILE A 481 -1.78 -9.08 18.94
CA ILE A 481 -1.67 -8.54 20.29
C ILE A 481 -0.96 -7.20 20.17
N ARG A 482 -1.51 -6.15 20.77
CA ARG A 482 -0.92 -4.81 20.78
C ARG A 482 -0.98 -4.23 22.18
N ALA A 483 0.08 -3.54 22.58
CA ALA A 483 0.14 -2.71 23.77
C ALA A 483 0.76 -1.34 23.43
N ASP A 484 0.11 -0.26 23.84
CA ASP A 484 0.56 1.11 23.67
C ASP A 484 1.10 1.67 25.00
N PHE A 485 2.11 2.54 24.96
CA PHE A 485 2.76 3.11 26.16
C PHE A 485 3.28 4.53 25.95
#